data_AF-A0A9W9YKR1-F1
#
_entry.id   AF-A0A9W9YKR1-F1
#
_cell.length_a   1.000
_cell.length_b   1.000
_cell.length_c   1.000
_cell.angle_alpha   90.00
_cell.angle_beta   90.00
_cell.angle_gamma   90.00
#
_symmetry.space_group_name_H-M   'P 1'
#
loop_
_entity.id
_entity.type
_entity.pdbx_description
1 polymer ?
#
loop_
_entity_poly.entity_id
_entity_poly.type
_entity_poly.pdbx_seq_one_letter_code
_entity_poly.pdbx_strand_id
1 'polypeptide(L)'
;MERTLTSEGTHWDLKQGAVHMTFPRDAVSEPTSIVVHRWKSSACSPQLQEHEAIVSNVIEISTGSQETMEFSADVKLVLSHSAPNLHGYELVVFKLTAKERNEWEDIAGTKDFRSLSGLRTRFLFGPHKMLGT
;
A
#
# COMPACT_ATOMS: atom_id res chain seq x y z
N MET A 1 -6.42 11.86 -2.73
CA MET A 1 -5.31 12.77 -3.10
C MET A 1 -4.99 12.49 -4.55
N GLU A 2 -4.83 13.50 -5.38
CA GLU A 2 -4.60 13.32 -6.82
C GLU A 2 -3.16 13.70 -7.21
N ARG A 3 -2.62 13.00 -8.21
CA ARG A 3 -1.35 13.35 -8.85
C ARG A 3 -1.34 12.94 -10.31
N THR A 4 -0.81 13.80 -11.16
CA THR A 4 -0.49 13.47 -12.55
C THR A 4 0.91 12.87 -12.63
N LEU A 5 1.00 11.67 -13.18
CA LEU A 5 2.24 10.97 -13.51
C LEU A 5 2.68 11.35 -14.93
N THR A 6 3.99 11.44 -15.15
CA THR A 6 4.60 11.66 -16.47
C THR A 6 5.73 10.66 -16.68
N SER A 7 6.26 10.58 -17.91
CA SER A 7 7.38 9.69 -18.27
C SER A 7 8.67 9.98 -17.49
N GLU A 8 8.82 11.14 -16.86
CA GLU A 8 10.01 11.46 -16.05
C GLU A 8 10.12 10.65 -14.75
N GLY A 9 9.05 9.95 -14.37
CA GLY A 9 8.98 9.24 -13.09
C GLY A 9 8.80 10.21 -11.91
N THR A 10 8.41 9.66 -10.76
CA THR A 10 8.18 10.48 -9.57
C THR A 10 8.20 9.69 -8.27
N HIS A 11 8.43 10.37 -7.15
CA HIS A 11 8.24 9.82 -5.81
C HIS A 11 7.06 10.53 -5.15
N TRP A 12 6.18 9.78 -4.49
CA TRP A 12 4.99 10.30 -3.85
C TRP A 12 4.83 9.78 -2.42
N ASP A 13 5.04 10.69 -1.47
CA ASP A 13 4.82 10.47 -0.05
C ASP A 13 3.41 10.88 0.38
N LEU A 14 2.57 9.89 0.72
CA LEU A 14 1.20 10.10 1.19
C LEU A 14 1.12 9.85 2.70
N LYS A 15 1.47 10.87 3.48
CA LYS A 15 1.53 10.79 4.95
C LYS A 15 0.22 10.30 5.60
N GLN A 16 -0.95 10.74 5.10
CA GLN A 16 -2.26 10.33 5.65
C GLN A 16 -2.57 8.85 5.43
N GLY A 17 -2.02 8.23 4.38
CA GLY A 17 -2.14 6.79 4.13
C GLY A 17 -0.98 5.98 4.72
N ALA A 18 0.08 6.65 5.17
CA ALA A 18 1.38 6.04 5.47
C ALA A 18 1.91 5.18 4.30
N VAL A 19 1.78 5.75 3.09
CA VAL A 19 2.15 5.11 1.83
C VAL A 19 3.26 5.91 1.15
N HIS A 20 4.25 5.22 0.61
CA HIS A 20 5.22 5.77 -0.33
C HIS A 20 5.11 5.06 -1.66
N MET A 21 5.03 5.81 -2.75
CA MET A 21 5.00 5.29 -4.11
C MET A 21 6.19 5.82 -4.89
N THR A 22 6.88 4.95 -5.62
CA THR A 22 7.96 5.32 -6.54
C THR A 22 7.62 4.83 -7.93
N PHE A 23 7.48 5.77 -8.85
CA PHE A 23 7.29 5.54 -10.27
C PHE A 23 8.63 5.74 -10.97
N PRO A 24 9.21 4.71 -11.61
CA PRO A 24 10.41 4.89 -12.42
C PRO A 24 10.10 5.75 -13.65
N ARG A 25 11.16 6.14 -14.37
CA ARG A 25 11.01 6.72 -15.71
C ARG A 25 10.25 5.76 -16.61
N ASP A 26 9.48 6.33 -17.51
CA ASP A 26 8.68 5.63 -18.53
C ASP A 26 7.65 4.65 -17.95
N ALA A 27 7.31 4.76 -16.66
CA ALA A 27 6.24 3.96 -16.05
C ALA A 27 4.86 4.22 -16.70
N VAL A 28 4.67 5.39 -17.28
CA VAL A 28 3.50 5.77 -18.09
C VAL A 28 3.99 6.39 -19.40
N SER A 29 3.33 6.07 -20.51
CA SER A 29 3.64 6.65 -21.83
C SER A 29 3.00 8.02 -22.04
N GLU A 30 1.84 8.25 -21.43
CA GLU A 30 1.09 9.51 -21.52
C GLU A 30 0.85 10.08 -20.11
N PRO A 31 0.70 11.41 -19.96
CA PRO A 31 0.35 12.01 -18.69
C PRO A 31 -0.92 11.40 -18.10
N THR A 32 -0.79 10.74 -16.94
CA THR A 32 -1.86 9.94 -16.34
C THR A 32 -2.19 10.44 -14.94
N SER A 33 -3.43 10.88 -14.71
CA SER A 33 -3.89 11.27 -13.38
C SER A 33 -4.32 10.05 -12.57
N ILE A 34 -3.70 9.88 -11.40
CA ILE A 34 -4.06 8.87 -10.42
C ILE A 34 -4.59 9.54 -9.15
N VAL A 35 -5.55 8.88 -8.51
CA VAL A 35 -6.12 9.30 -7.24
C VAL A 35 -5.90 8.20 -6.21
N VAL A 36 -5.35 8.57 -5.06
CA VAL A 36 -5.17 7.66 -3.92
C VAL A 36 -6.12 8.06 -2.80
N HIS A 37 -6.95 7.12 -2.39
CA HIS A 37 -7.89 7.30 -1.28
C HIS A 37 -7.51 6.38 -0.13
N ARG A 38 -7.68 6.88 1.10
CA ARG A 38 -7.71 6.00 2.27
C ARG A 38 -9.03 5.23 2.21
N TRP A 39 -8.95 3.92 2.07
CA TRP A 39 -10.12 3.07 2.04
C TRP A 39 -10.70 2.94 3.46
N LYS A 40 -12.03 2.95 3.56
CA LYS A 40 -12.71 2.71 4.84
C LYS A 40 -12.83 1.20 5.03
N SER A 41 -12.37 0.68 6.17
CA SER A 41 -12.47 -0.75 6.51
C SER A 41 -13.90 -1.29 6.48
N SER A 42 -14.90 -0.42 6.60
CA SER A 42 -16.32 -0.76 6.48
C SER A 42 -16.81 -1.05 5.04
N ALA A 43 -16.00 -0.80 4.00
CA ALA A 43 -16.42 -1.02 2.61
C ALA A 43 -16.18 -2.46 2.14
N CYS A 44 -14.93 -2.94 2.26
CA CYS A 44 -14.49 -4.30 1.96
C CYS A 44 -13.22 -4.58 2.76
N SER A 45 -13.00 -5.81 3.22
CA SER A 45 -11.78 -6.25 3.89
C SER A 45 -11.52 -7.73 3.59
N PRO A 46 -10.25 -8.18 3.57
CA PRO A 46 -9.94 -9.61 3.46
C PRO A 46 -10.62 -10.39 4.59
N GLN A 47 -11.00 -11.63 4.30
CA GLN A 47 -11.51 -12.55 5.32
C GLN A 47 -10.33 -13.02 6.16
N LEU A 48 -10.34 -12.67 7.44
CA LEU A 48 -9.27 -13.01 8.38
C LEU A 48 -9.59 -14.31 9.11
N GLN A 49 -8.61 -15.20 9.21
CA GLN A 49 -8.66 -16.39 10.05
C GLN A 49 -8.31 -16.07 11.51
N GLU A 50 -8.43 -17.08 12.38
CA GLU A 50 -7.95 -16.96 13.76
C GLU A 50 -6.46 -16.59 13.77
N HIS A 51 -6.12 -15.57 14.56
CA HIS A 51 -4.77 -14.99 14.66
C HIS A 51 -4.29 -14.15 13.46
N GLU A 52 -5.16 -13.83 12.50
CA GLU A 52 -4.85 -12.86 11.44
C GLU A 52 -5.36 -11.45 11.79
N ALA A 53 -4.63 -10.42 11.36
CA ALA A 53 -4.99 -9.03 11.60
C ALA A 53 -4.54 -8.12 10.45
N ILE A 54 -5.36 -7.11 10.13
CA ILE A 54 -4.96 -6.02 9.24
C ILE A 54 -4.09 -5.05 10.04
N VAL A 55 -2.85 -4.87 9.59
CA VAL A 55 -1.83 -4.08 10.30
C VAL A 55 -1.43 -2.81 9.56
N SER A 56 -1.96 -2.53 8.39
CA SER A 56 -1.72 -1.29 7.62
C SER A 56 -3.02 -0.55 7.34
N ASN A 57 -2.91 0.66 6.80
CA ASN A 57 -4.06 1.26 6.13
C ASN A 57 -4.39 0.43 4.87
N VAL A 58 -5.68 0.34 4.55
CA VAL A 58 -6.15 -0.07 3.22
C VAL A 58 -6.24 1.19 2.37
N ILE A 59 -5.73 1.12 1.14
CA ILE A 59 -5.77 2.22 0.19
C ILE A 59 -6.42 1.77 -1.11
N GLU A 60 -7.03 2.73 -1.78
CA GLU A 60 -7.49 2.59 -3.15
C GLU A 60 -6.66 3.50 -4.03
N ILE A 61 -6.21 2.96 -5.16
CA ILE A 61 -5.53 3.69 -6.22
C ILE A 61 -6.42 3.57 -7.44
N SER A 62 -6.92 4.70 -7.93
CA SER A 62 -7.79 4.77 -9.10
C SER A 62 -7.25 5.76 -10.12
N THR A 63 -7.79 5.73 -11.34
CA THR A 63 -7.57 6.74 -12.36
C THR A 63 -8.87 7.49 -12.62
N GLY A 64 -8.81 8.57 -13.41
CA GLY A 64 -10.03 9.24 -13.88
C GLY A 64 -10.89 8.38 -14.82
N SER A 65 -10.38 7.23 -15.28
CA SER A 65 -11.09 6.27 -16.13
C SER A 65 -11.53 5.02 -15.35
N GLN A 66 -12.56 4.33 -15.84
CA GLN A 66 -12.98 3.02 -15.32
C GLN A 66 -12.13 1.85 -15.87
N GLU A 67 -11.21 2.14 -16.79
CA GLU A 67 -10.33 1.14 -17.39
C GLU A 67 -9.20 0.75 -16.43
N THR A 68 -8.77 -0.52 -16.51
CA THR A 68 -7.61 -1.01 -15.78
C THR A 68 -6.37 -0.28 -16.28
N MET A 69 -5.64 0.36 -15.37
CA MET A 69 -4.38 1.01 -15.69
C MET A 69 -3.22 0.03 -15.56
N GLU A 70 -2.46 -0.13 -16.63
CA GLU A 70 -1.21 -0.89 -16.63
C GLU A 70 -0.03 0.09 -16.71
N PHE A 71 0.98 -0.15 -15.86
CA PHE A 71 2.23 0.59 -15.93
C PHE A 71 3.21 -0.14 -16.85
N SER A 72 3.95 0.60 -17.65
CA SER A 72 4.97 0.05 -18.55
C SER A 72 6.24 -0.40 -17.82
N ALA A 73 6.35 -0.12 -16.52
CA ALA A 73 7.47 -0.51 -15.67
C ALA A 73 7.02 -0.75 -14.23
N ASP A 74 7.80 -1.54 -13.49
CA ASP A 74 7.52 -1.88 -12.08
C ASP A 74 7.50 -0.64 -11.19
N VAL A 75 6.30 -0.32 -10.69
CA VAL A 75 6.08 0.73 -9.68
C VAL A 75 6.31 0.14 -8.30
N LYS A 76 7.04 0.85 -7.44
CA LYS A 76 7.28 0.43 -6.06
C LYS A 76 6.26 1.06 -5.13
N LEU A 77 5.58 0.21 -4.35
CA LEU A 77 4.67 0.61 -3.29
C LEU A 77 5.25 0.18 -1.94
N VAL A 78 5.32 1.11 -0.99
CA VAL A 78 5.73 0.84 0.38
C VAL A 78 4.60 1.25 1.30
N LEU A 79 4.16 0.31 2.13
CA LEU A 79 3.11 0.50 3.12
C LEU A 79 3.74 0.41 4.51
N SER A 80 3.54 1.44 5.31
CA SER A 80 3.83 1.35 6.74
C SER A 80 2.75 0.54 7.44
N HIS A 81 3.16 -0.23 8.45
CA HIS A 81 2.25 -1.05 9.25
C HIS A 81 2.54 -0.86 10.75
N SER A 82 1.55 -1.22 11.58
CA SER A 82 1.61 -1.17 13.04
C SER A 82 1.98 -2.51 13.68
N ALA A 83 2.14 -3.59 12.89
CA ALA A 83 2.51 -4.90 13.41
C ALA A 83 3.78 -4.79 14.26
N PRO A 84 3.78 -5.31 15.50
CA PRO A 84 4.96 -5.36 16.35
C PRO A 84 6.00 -6.35 15.77
N ASN A 85 6.98 -6.74 16.56
CA ASN A 85 7.84 -7.88 16.21
C ASN A 85 6.97 -9.07 15.81
N LEU A 86 7.31 -9.72 14.70
CA LEU A 86 6.41 -10.69 14.10
C LEU A 86 6.30 -11.99 14.90
N HIS A 87 7.24 -12.33 15.80
CA HIS A 87 7.11 -13.48 16.74
C HIS A 87 6.61 -14.81 16.12
N GLY A 88 6.95 -15.11 14.87
CA GLY A 88 6.49 -16.32 14.16
C GLY A 88 5.34 -16.10 13.17
N TYR A 89 4.75 -14.91 13.15
CA TYR A 89 3.83 -14.44 12.12
C TYR A 89 4.58 -13.92 10.88
N GLU A 90 3.86 -13.77 9.78
CA GLU A 90 4.36 -13.16 8.55
C GLU A 90 3.55 -11.92 8.15
N LEU A 91 4.09 -11.14 7.22
CA LEU A 91 3.38 -10.03 6.59
C LEU A 91 3.08 -10.41 5.15
N VAL A 92 1.81 -10.36 4.81
CA VAL A 92 1.29 -10.57 3.45
C VAL A 92 0.59 -9.30 2.98
N VAL A 93 0.58 -9.06 1.66
CA VAL A 93 -0.08 -7.88 1.08
C VAL A 93 -1.17 -8.39 0.15
N PHE A 94 -2.41 -8.03 0.45
CA PHE A 94 -3.56 -8.40 -0.38
C PHE A 94 -3.95 -7.27 -1.34
N LYS A 95 -4.38 -7.64 -2.54
CA LYS A 95 -5.14 -6.78 -3.46
C LYS A 95 -6.59 -7.24 -3.53
N LEU A 96 -7.51 -6.29 -3.63
CA LEU A 96 -8.92 -6.58 -3.92
C LEU A 96 -9.06 -6.85 -5.43
N THR A 97 -9.58 -8.02 -5.80
CA THR A 97 -9.74 -8.44 -7.20
C THR A 97 -11.19 -8.35 -7.67
N ALA A 98 -12.16 -8.56 -6.78
CA ALA A 98 -13.58 -8.35 -7.05
C ALA A 98 -14.27 -7.74 -5.84
N LYS A 99 -14.70 -6.47 -5.95
CA LYS A 99 -15.31 -5.71 -4.86
C LYS A 99 -16.66 -6.29 -4.44
N GLU A 100 -17.46 -6.72 -5.42
CA GLU A 100 -18.82 -7.21 -5.28
C GLU A 100 -18.88 -8.55 -4.54
N ARG A 101 -17.84 -9.37 -4.73
CA ARG A 101 -17.68 -10.67 -4.06
C ARG A 101 -16.78 -10.60 -2.83
N ASN A 102 -16.22 -9.42 -2.52
CA ASN A 102 -15.21 -9.21 -1.48
C ASN A 102 -14.05 -10.22 -1.61
N GLU A 103 -13.55 -10.41 -2.83
CA GLU A 103 -12.44 -11.32 -3.12
C GLU A 103 -11.10 -10.60 -3.08
N TRP A 104 -10.17 -11.18 -2.34
CA TRP A 104 -8.83 -10.66 -2.13
C TRP A 104 -7.81 -11.73 -2.53
N GLU A 105 -6.71 -11.28 -3.14
CA GLU A 105 -5.61 -12.13 -3.59
C GLU A 105 -4.30 -11.67 -2.95
N ASP A 106 -3.52 -12.61 -2.43
CA ASP A 106 -2.17 -12.33 -1.93
C ASP A 106 -1.24 -11.96 -3.10
N ILE A 107 -0.51 -10.87 -2.93
CA ILE A 107 0.50 -10.42 -3.89
C ILE A 107 1.81 -11.11 -3.54
N ALA A 108 2.16 -12.12 -4.34
CA ALA A 108 3.45 -12.79 -4.23
C ALA A 108 4.63 -11.83 -4.44
N GLY A 109 5.77 -12.14 -3.82
CA GLY A 109 7.03 -11.40 -4.02
C GLY A 109 7.13 -10.09 -3.22
N THR A 110 6.22 -9.86 -2.28
CA THR A 110 6.34 -8.77 -1.30
C THR A 110 7.55 -9.00 -0.39
N LYS A 111 8.18 -7.91 0.05
CA LYS A 111 9.39 -7.96 0.90
C LYS A 111 9.21 -7.07 2.12
N ASP A 112 9.48 -7.61 3.30
CA ASP A 112 9.59 -6.79 4.51
C ASP A 112 10.85 -5.93 4.40
N PHE A 113 10.69 -4.60 4.34
CA PHE A 113 11.81 -3.67 4.29
C PHE A 113 12.77 -3.80 5.49
N ARG A 114 12.30 -4.27 6.65
CA ARG A 114 13.13 -4.52 7.84
C ARG A 114 14.08 -5.70 7.64
N SER A 115 13.74 -6.63 6.75
CA SER A 115 14.60 -7.77 6.39
C SER A 115 15.73 -7.41 5.42
N LEU A 116 15.64 -6.25 4.76
CA LEU A 116 16.68 -5.70 3.90
C LEU A 116 17.75 -5.01 4.77
N SER A 117 18.65 -5.80 5.34
CA SER A 117 19.81 -5.33 6.11
C SER A 117 20.63 -4.30 5.30
N GLY A 118 20.48 -3.01 5.57
CA GLY A 118 21.33 -1.96 4.96
C GLY A 118 20.66 -0.64 4.59
N LEU A 119 19.33 -0.55 4.55
CA LEU A 119 18.63 0.71 4.23
C LEU A 119 18.20 1.43 5.51
N ARG A 120 19.04 2.35 5.97
CA ARG A 120 18.74 3.27 7.08
C ARG A 120 17.81 4.38 6.58
N THR A 121 16.49 4.17 6.60
CA THR A 121 15.55 5.22 6.17
C THR A 121 14.43 5.47 7.20
N ARG A 122 14.73 6.44 8.08
CA ARG A 122 13.87 7.33 8.88
C ARG A 122 12.41 6.91 9.10
N PHE A 123 12.14 6.40 10.31
CA PHE A 123 10.83 6.38 10.95
C PHE A 123 10.40 7.80 11.33
N LEU A 124 9.12 8.13 11.14
CA LEU A 124 8.46 9.23 11.85
C LEU A 124 7.23 8.65 12.60
N PHE A 125 7.27 8.75 13.93
CA PHE A 125 6.25 8.25 14.87
C PHE A 125 5.01 9.16 15.00
N GLY A 126 3.92 8.61 15.57
CA GLY A 126 2.80 9.32 16.23
C GLY A 126 2.03 8.38 17.19
N PRO A 127 1.42 8.85 18.29
CA PRO A 127 1.64 8.32 19.64
C PRO A 127 0.79 7.12 20.10
N HIS A 128 1.41 6.35 20.99
CA HIS A 128 0.80 5.40 21.93
C HIS A 128 -0.28 6.04 22.81
N LYS A 129 -1.37 5.30 23.04
CA LYS A 129 -2.00 5.19 24.37
C LYS A 129 -2.23 3.70 24.64
N MET A 130 -1.36 3.10 25.44
CA MET A 130 -1.71 1.90 26.20
C MET A 130 -2.31 2.41 27.51
N LEU A 131 -3.63 2.28 27.69
CA LEU A 131 -4.16 2.18 29.05
C LEU A 131 -3.81 0.77 29.51
N GLY A 132 -2.87 0.68 30.45
CA GLY A 132 -2.70 -0.54 31.23
C GLY A 132 -3.92 -0.73 32.14
N THR A 133 -4.41 -1.96 32.19
CA THR A 133 -5.01 -2.52 33.40
C THR A 133 -3.91 -3.12 34.25
#